data_AF-A0A9E5URI0-F1
#
_entry.id   AF-A0A9E5URI0-F1
#
_cell.length_a   1.000
_cell.length_b   1.000
_cell.length_c   1.000
_cell.angle_alpha   90.00
_cell.angle_beta   90.00
_cell.angle_gamma   90.00
#
_symmetry.space_group_name_H-M   'P 1'
#
loop_
_entity.id
_entity.type
_entity.pdbx_description
1 polymer ?
#
loop_
_entity_poly.entity_id
_entity_poly.type
_entity_poly.pdbx_seq_one_letter_code
_entity_poly.pdbx_strand_id
1 'polypeptide(L)'
;MAQSLWRSYLLVALSNSLNRHFGLDKRYVFNQPKNQTLNTAPILKAFFPNRILAIGESFSQSLTSFFVDADGTPLTLTLGQVSGEALPGCLLFDGATLSGLAPLRA
;
A
#
# COMPACT_ATOMS: atom_id res chain seq x y z
N MET A 1 13.41 -4.11 -29.85
CA MET A 1 12.76 -5.06 -28.92
C MET A 1 12.93 -4.53 -27.49
N ALA A 2 11.92 -3.87 -26.93
CA ALA A 2 11.96 -3.38 -25.55
C ALA A 2 11.61 -4.55 -24.61
N GLN A 3 12.61 -5.08 -23.91
CA GLN A 3 12.39 -6.18 -22.97
C GLN A 3 11.78 -5.63 -21.68
N SER A 4 10.65 -6.24 -21.33
CA SER A 4 9.83 -5.98 -20.15
C SER A 4 10.58 -6.41 -18.89
N LEU A 5 10.90 -5.47 -17.99
CA LEU A 5 11.50 -5.75 -16.68
C LEU A 5 10.53 -5.59 -15.50
N TRP A 6 9.24 -5.41 -15.75
CA TRP A 6 8.23 -5.15 -14.72
C TRP A 6 7.06 -6.14 -14.84
N ARG A 7 7.30 -7.43 -14.58
CA ARG A 7 6.23 -8.45 -14.65
C ARG A 7 5.59 -8.83 -13.31
N SER A 8 6.13 -8.43 -12.15
CA SER A 8 5.60 -8.97 -10.88
C SER A 8 5.90 -8.09 -9.66
N TYR A 9 5.28 -6.92 -9.56
CA TYR A 9 5.40 -6.10 -8.35
C TYR A 9 4.07 -5.47 -7.96
N LEU A 10 3.42 -5.99 -6.91
CA LEU A 10 2.79 -5.19 -5.87
C LEU A 10 2.19 -6.11 -4.79
N LEU A 11 2.77 -6.12 -3.59
CA LEU A 11 1.98 -6.32 -2.38
C LEU A 11 2.06 -5.00 -1.61
N VAL A 12 0.94 -4.30 -1.48
CA VAL A 12 0.82 -3.17 -0.56
C VAL A 12 0.19 -3.72 0.71
N ALA A 13 0.98 -3.80 1.77
CA ALA A 13 0.43 -4.10 3.09
C ALA A 13 -0.20 -2.81 3.63
N LEU A 14 -1.49 -2.87 3.97
CA LEU A 14 -2.28 -1.78 4.53
C LEU A 14 -2.52 -2.12 5.99
N SER A 15 -1.94 -1.33 6.90
CA SER A 15 -2.16 -1.50 8.34
C SER A 15 -3.05 -0.39 8.87
N ASN A 16 -4.14 -0.78 9.52
CA ASN A 16 -4.96 0.12 10.34
C ASN A 16 -4.64 -0.18 11.82
N SER A 17 -4.19 0.83 12.57
CA SER A 17 -3.61 0.66 13.92
C SER A 17 -4.64 0.60 15.06
N LEU A 18 -5.95 0.44 14.80
CA LEU A 18 -6.98 0.68 15.84
C LEU A 18 -7.57 -0.56 16.55
N ASN A 19 -7.08 -1.77 16.30
CA ASN A 19 -7.55 -2.96 17.03
C ASN A 19 -6.71 -3.28 18.29
N ARG A 20 -6.79 -2.43 19.31
CA ARG A 20 -6.54 -2.84 20.70
C ARG A 20 -7.54 -2.16 21.62
N HIS A 21 -8.66 -2.83 21.90
CA HIS A 21 -9.33 -2.89 23.21
C HIS A 21 -10.74 -3.47 23.08
N PHE A 22 -10.89 -4.78 22.85
CA PHE A 22 -12.14 -5.44 23.21
C PHE A 22 -11.88 -6.80 23.85
N GLY A 23 -12.01 -6.82 25.18
CA GLY A 23 -12.44 -7.96 25.96
C GLY A 23 -11.34 -8.67 26.74
N LEU A 24 -11.36 -8.54 28.08
CA LEU A 24 -11.60 -9.63 29.03
C LEU A 24 -11.86 -9.05 30.44
N ASP A 25 -12.94 -8.30 30.66
CA ASP A 25 -13.54 -8.28 32.01
C ASP A 25 -15.06 -8.01 31.96
N LYS A 26 -15.81 -8.91 32.59
CA LYS A 26 -17.28 -8.99 32.54
C LYS A 26 -17.89 -8.17 33.67
N ARG A 27 -17.79 -6.84 33.63
CA ARG A 27 -18.55 -5.92 34.52
C ARG A 27 -18.36 -4.46 34.08
N TYR A 28 -19.02 -4.05 33.00
CA TYR A 28 -19.19 -2.62 32.71
C TYR A 28 -20.62 -2.33 32.25
N VAL A 29 -21.23 -1.39 32.97
CA VAL A 29 -22.56 -0.82 32.72
C VAL A 29 -22.57 -0.19 31.32
N PHE A 30 -23.54 -0.58 30.49
CA PHE A 30 -23.71 -0.07 29.12
C PHE A 30 -24.27 1.36 29.13
N ASN A 31 -23.41 2.34 29.34
CA ASN A 31 -23.67 3.72 28.90
C ASN A 31 -22.61 4.11 27.87
N GLN A 32 -22.75 3.60 26.64
CA GLN A 32 -21.98 4.08 25.50
C GLN A 32 -22.91 4.77 24.50
N PRO A 33 -22.92 6.12 24.41
CA PRO A 33 -23.51 6.79 23.26
C PRO A 33 -22.44 6.86 22.16
N LYS A 34 -22.15 5.75 21.47
CA LYS A 34 -21.64 5.80 20.10
C LYS A 34 -21.76 4.44 19.42
N ASN A 35 -22.63 4.42 18.41
CA ASN A 35 -22.72 3.42 17.37
C ASN A 35 -21.33 3.14 16.77
N GLN A 36 -20.62 2.12 17.25
CA GLN A 36 -19.29 1.77 16.75
C GLN A 36 -19.45 0.70 15.67
N THR A 37 -19.41 1.14 14.41
CA THR A 37 -19.36 0.24 13.25
C THR A 37 -18.08 -0.58 13.30
N LEU A 38 -18.16 -1.85 12.89
CA LEU A 38 -16.98 -2.71 12.76
C LEU A 38 -15.96 -2.05 11.83
N ASN A 39 -14.70 -1.98 12.26
CA ASN A 39 -13.62 -1.47 11.42
C ASN A 39 -13.48 -2.30 10.15
N THR A 40 -13.54 -1.63 9.01
CA THR A 40 -13.46 -2.21 7.67
C THR A 40 -12.00 -2.24 7.23
N ALA A 41 -11.60 -3.35 6.59
CA ALA A 41 -10.28 -3.42 5.98
C ALA A 41 -10.18 -2.44 4.80
N PRO A 42 -9.01 -1.83 4.55
CA PRO A 42 -8.80 -0.99 3.37
C PRO A 42 -9.00 -1.78 2.07
N ILE A 43 -9.53 -1.11 1.04
CA ILE A 43 -9.82 -1.73 -0.26
C ILE A 43 -9.06 -1.05 -1.40
N LEU A 44 -8.82 -1.81 -2.48
CA LEU A 44 -8.30 -1.29 -3.73
C LEU A 44 -9.41 -0.56 -4.49
N LYS A 45 -9.23 0.75 -4.71
CA LYS A 45 -10.18 1.62 -5.42
C LYS A 45 -10.02 1.56 -6.94
N ALA A 46 -8.79 1.36 -7.42
CA ALA A 46 -8.49 1.33 -8.85
C ALA A 46 -7.36 0.34 -9.16
N PHE A 47 -7.37 -0.21 -10.38
CA PHE A 47 -6.29 -1.07 -10.84
C PHE A 47 -5.02 -0.24 -11.10
N PHE A 48 -3.87 -0.77 -10.70
CA PHE A 48 -2.56 -0.19 -10.98
C PHE A 48 -2.02 -0.77 -12.29
N PRO A 49 -2.06 -0.03 -13.42
CA PRO A 49 -1.63 -0.59 -14.70
C PRO A 49 -0.12 -0.79 -14.74
N ASN A 50 0.30 -1.90 -15.37
CA ASN A 50 1.70 -2.13 -15.70
C ASN A 50 2.25 -0.97 -16.55
N ARG A 51 3.48 -0.55 -16.27
CA ARG A 51 4.18 0.50 -17.02
C ARG A 51 5.36 -0.10 -17.76
N ILE A 52 5.54 0.34 -18.99
CA ILE A 52 6.74 0.07 -19.79
C ILE A 52 7.47 1.41 -19.87
N LEU A 53 8.71 1.42 -19.39
CA LEU A 53 9.58 2.59 -19.41
C LEU A 53 10.70 2.36 -20.43
N ALA A 54 11.10 3.41 -21.13
CA ALA A 54 12.33 3.40 -21.91
C ALA A 54 13.55 3.30 -20.98
N ILE A 55 14.66 2.82 -21.50
CA ILE A 55 15.92 2.71 -20.75
C ILE A 55 16.36 4.10 -20.29
N GLY A 56 16.69 4.24 -18.99
CA GLY A 56 17.06 5.52 -18.39
C GLY A 56 15.89 6.49 -18.17
N GLU A 57 14.66 6.12 -18.51
CA GLU A 57 13.48 6.94 -18.22
C GLU A 57 13.21 6.95 -16.71
N SER A 58 13.02 8.16 -16.16
CA SER A 58 12.56 8.34 -14.79
C SER A 58 11.05 8.24 -14.69
N PHE A 59 10.54 7.70 -13.60
CA PHE A 59 9.12 7.73 -13.30
C PHE A 59 8.85 8.13 -11.84
N SER A 60 7.65 8.65 -11.61
CA SER A 60 7.12 8.92 -10.28
C SER A 60 5.62 8.70 -10.28
N GLN A 61 5.13 7.97 -9.28
CA GLN A 61 3.74 7.55 -9.21
C GLN A 61 3.27 7.49 -7.77
N SER A 62 2.31 8.36 -7.43
CA SER A 62 1.60 8.27 -6.15
C SER A 62 0.76 6.99 -6.11
N LEU A 63 0.85 6.26 -5.00
CA LEU A 63 0.11 5.04 -4.72
C LEU A 63 -1.12 5.26 -3.83
N THR A 64 -1.18 6.41 -3.13
CA THR A 64 -2.26 6.70 -2.16
C THR A 64 -3.63 6.83 -2.81
N SER A 65 -3.69 7.15 -4.11
CA SER A 65 -4.95 7.24 -4.86
C SER A 65 -5.59 5.88 -5.17
N PHE A 66 -4.86 4.77 -5.02
CA PHE A 66 -5.33 3.43 -5.35
C PHE A 66 -6.00 2.71 -4.18
N PHE A 67 -5.87 3.21 -2.95
CA PHE A 67 -6.39 2.55 -1.76
C PHE A 67 -7.32 3.50 -0.99
N VAL A 68 -8.35 2.94 -0.35
CA VAL A 68 -9.28 3.70 0.49
C VAL A 68 -9.64 2.92 1.74
N ASP A 69 -9.66 3.62 2.86
CA ASP A 69 -10.23 3.16 4.13
C ASP A 69 -11.65 3.75 4.24
N ALA A 70 -12.66 2.88 4.32
CA ALA A 70 -14.06 3.32 4.37
C ALA A 70 -14.42 4.00 5.70
N ASP A 71 -13.63 3.78 6.76
CA ASP A 71 -13.82 4.39 8.08
C ASP A 71 -13.10 5.75 8.18
N GLY A 72 -12.39 6.17 7.13
CA GLY A 72 -11.70 7.46 7.06
C GLY A 72 -10.37 7.49 7.82
N THR A 73 -9.81 6.32 8.16
CA THR A 73 -8.51 6.25 8.85
C THR A 73 -7.35 6.45 7.86
N PRO A 74 -6.32 7.25 8.21
CA PRO A 74 -5.13 7.36 7.37
C PRO A 74 -4.45 6.00 7.16
N LEU A 75 -4.12 5.68 5.91
CA LEU A 75 -3.45 4.45 5.54
C LEU A 75 -1.93 4.61 5.66
N THR A 76 -1.28 3.61 6.27
CA THR A 76 0.16 3.40 6.13
C THR A 76 0.39 2.39 5.04
N LEU A 77 1.18 2.76 4.04
CA LEU A 77 1.53 1.90 2.91
C LEU A 77 2.93 1.33 3.12
N THR A 78 3.12 0.05 2.86
CA THR A 78 4.44 -0.58 2.73
C THR A 78 4.55 -1.25 1.37
N LEU A 79 5.72 -1.15 0.72
CA LEU A 79 5.96 -1.70 -0.60
C LEU A 79 7.05 -2.77 -0.55
N GLY A 80 6.80 -3.92 -1.18
CA GLY A 80 7.77 -5.01 -1.31
C GLY A 80 7.62 -5.77 -2.63
N GLN A 81 8.65 -6.55 -2.99
CA GLN A 81 8.55 -7.46 -4.12
C GLN A 81 7.63 -8.64 -3.80
N VAL A 82 6.95 -9.19 -4.82
CA VAL A 82 6.11 -10.38 -4.66
C VAL A 82 6.93 -11.60 -4.23
N SER A 83 8.22 -11.63 -4.60
CA SER A 83 9.19 -12.64 -4.16
C SER A 83 9.59 -12.52 -2.69
N GLY A 84 9.30 -11.39 -2.03
CA GLY A 84 9.79 -11.07 -0.68
C GLY A 84 11.18 -10.43 -0.66
N GLU A 85 11.85 -10.29 -1.80
CA GLU A 85 13.14 -9.60 -1.92
C GLU A 85 13.00 -8.09 -1.66
N ALA A 86 14.10 -7.46 -1.26
CA ALA A 86 14.18 -6.00 -1.12
C ALA A 86 13.93 -5.32 -2.47
N LEU A 87 13.39 -4.09 -2.47
CA LEU A 87 13.22 -3.33 -3.71
C LEU A 87 14.57 -3.19 -4.45
N PRO A 88 14.60 -3.30 -5.79
CA PRO A 88 15.81 -3.04 -6.55
C PRO A 88 16.33 -1.63 -6.24
N GLY A 89 17.65 -1.44 -6.18
CA GLY A 89 18.24 -0.13 -5.81
C GLY A 89 17.90 1.04 -6.74
N CYS A 90 17.35 0.77 -7.93
CA CYS A 90 16.84 1.79 -8.85
C CYS A 90 15.41 2.27 -8.52
N LEU A 91 14.77 1.70 -7.49
CA LEU A 91 13.43 2.05 -7.01
C LEU A 91 13.50 2.63 -5.60
N LEU A 92 12.72 3.68 -5.38
CA LEU A 92 12.54 4.32 -4.07
C LEU A 92 11.04 4.42 -3.75
N PHE A 93 10.70 4.10 -2.51
CA PHE A 93 9.37 4.31 -1.96
C PHE A 93 9.46 5.15 -0.69
N ASP A 94 8.73 6.26 -0.65
CA ASP A 94 8.76 7.22 0.47
C ASP A 94 7.57 7.07 1.45
N GLY A 95 6.74 6.03 1.29
CA GLY A 95 5.51 5.83 2.06
C GLY A 95 4.24 6.25 1.31
N ALA A 96 4.36 7.00 0.21
CA ALA A 96 3.23 7.42 -0.62
C ALA A 96 3.48 7.27 -2.12
N THR A 97 4.71 7.52 -2.56
CA THR A 97 5.11 7.61 -3.97
C THR A 97 6.17 6.57 -4.28
N LEU A 98 5.94 5.79 -5.34
CA LEU A 98 6.97 4.97 -5.96
C LEU A 98 7.65 5.77 -7.06
N SER A 99 8.97 5.85 -7.01
CA SER A 99 9.78 6.54 -8.00
C SER A 99 11.00 5.71 -8.35
N GLY A 100 11.63 6.04 -9.49
CA GLY A 100 12.85 5.37 -9.88
C GLY A 100 13.35 5.76 -11.26
N LEU A 101 14.49 5.17 -11.61
CA LEU A 101 15.10 5.25 -12.94
C LEU A 101 15.08 3.86 -13.56
N ALA A 102 14.55 3.73 -14.77
CA ALA A 102 14.66 2.48 -15.51
C ALA A 102 16.15 2.11 -15.69
N PRO A 103 16.58 0.89 -15.34
CA PRO A 103 17.98 0.50 -15.39
C PRO A 103 18.59 0.73 -16.77
N LEU A 104 19.82 1.24 -16.79
CA LEU A 104 20.66 1.18 -17.99
C LEU A 104 20.96 -0.29 -18.29
N ARG A 105 21.03 -0.66 -19.58
CA ARG A 105 21.50 -2.00 -19.93
C ARG A 105 22.94 -2.14 -19.43
N ALA A 106 23.19 -3.20 -18.66
CA ALA A 106 24.54 -3.70 -18.42
C ALA A 106 25.09 -4.37 -19.68
#